data_AF-A0A2P9FD68-F1
#
_entry.id   AF-A0A2P9FD68-F1
#
_cell.length_a   1.000
_cell.length_b   1.000
_cell.length_c   1.000
_cell.angle_alpha   90.00
_cell.angle_beta   90.00
_cell.angle_gamma   90.00
#
_symmetry.space_group_name_H-M   'P 1'
#
loop_
_entity.id
_entity.type
_entity.pdbx_description
1 polymer ?
#
loop_
_entity_poly.entity_id
_entity_poly.type
_entity_poly.pdbx_seq_one_letter_code
_entity_poly.pdbx_strand_id
1 'polypeptide(L)' 'MLAYLREAPSTGGGGDDLVLCVNNFSRFAQPTELDLSAYEGRHPVELIGGVRFPAIGELPYLLTLAGHGFYWFRLRKDAV' A
#
# COMPACT_ATOMS: atom_id res chain seq x y z
N MET A 1 6.62 -6.08 11.83
CA MET A 1 5.77 -5.41 10.82
C MET A 1 4.62 -6.35 10.49
N LEU A 2 3.41 -5.85 10.28
CA LEU A 2 2.31 -6.62 9.73
C LEU A 2 1.80 -5.91 8.48
N ALA A 3 1.86 -6.60 7.34
CA ALA A 3 1.31 -6.13 6.08
C ALA A 3 0.31 -7.16 5.55
N TYR A 4 -0.84 -6.69 5.05
CA TYR A 4 -1.85 -7.53 4.42
C TYR A 4 -2.66 -6.73 3.41
N LEU A 5 -3.22 -7.43 2.43
CA LEU A 5 -4.16 -6.84 1.48
C LEU A 5 -5.59 -7.19 1.84
N ARG A 6 -6.49 -6.26 1.58
CA ARG A 6 -7.94 -6.46 1.65
C ARG A 6 -8.55 -6.03 0.31
N GLU A 7 -9.41 -6.89 -0.22
CA GLU A 7 -10.27 -6.56 -1.35
C GLU A 7 -11.64 -6.13 -0.81
N ALA A 8 -12.13 -4.97 -1.25
CA ALA A 8 -13.51 -4.58 -0.97
C ALA A 8 -14.43 -5.07 -2.11
N PRO A 9 -15.66 -5.51 -1.79
CA PRO A 9 -16.63 -5.87 -2.81
C PRO A 9 -16.94 -4.67 -3.69
N SER A 10 -16.88 -4.86 -5.01
CA SER A 10 -17.13 -3.82 -6.00
C SER A 10 -18.53 -3.24 -5.81
N THR A 11 -18.61 -2.02 -5.29
CA THR A 11 -19.88 -1.34 -5.04
C THR A 11 -20.22 -0.48 -6.25
N GLY A 12 -20.58 -1.15 -7.36
CA GLY A 12 -21.19 -0.52 -8.54
C GLY A 12 -20.37 0.63 -9.17
N GLY A 13 -19.40 0.28 -10.01
CA GLY A 13 -18.56 1.22 -10.75
C GLY A 13 -17.14 0.71 -10.78
N GLY A 14 -16.71 0.17 -11.93
CA GLY A 14 -15.48 -0.60 -12.09
C GLY A 14 -14.28 -0.05 -11.32
N GLY A 15 -13.79 -0.82 -10.37
CA GLY A 15 -12.57 -0.51 -9.64
C GLY A 15 -12.20 -1.68 -8.73
N ASP A 16 -11.01 -2.25 -8.95
CA ASP A 16 -10.31 -3.07 -7.97
C ASP A 16 -10.05 -2.20 -6.72
N ASP A 17 -10.94 -2.25 -5.73
CA ASP A 17 -10.72 -1.60 -4.44
C ASP A 17 -9.83 -2.49 -3.55
N LEU A 18 -8.57 -2.56 -3.96
CA LEU A 18 -7.52 -3.28 -3.26
C LEU A 18 -6.82 -2.32 -2.29
N VAL A 19 -6.89 -2.64 -1.00
CA VAL A 19 -6.29 -1.86 0.07
C VAL A 19 -5.13 -2.63 0.70
N LEU A 20 -3.93 -2.06 0.63
CA LEU A 20 -2.75 -2.54 1.34
C LEU A 20 -2.68 -1.87 2.71
N CYS A 21 -2.73 -2.65 3.78
CA CYS A 21 -2.58 -2.20 5.15
C CYS A 21 -1.20 -2.59 5.69
N VAL A 22 -0.43 -1.62 6.19
CA VAL A 22 0.90 -1.84 6.77
C VAL A 22 0.93 -1.25 8.18
N ASN A 23 1.29 -2.05 9.18
CA ASN A 23 1.29 -1.67 10.59
C ASN A 23 2.64 -2.00 11.24
N ASN A 24 3.26 -0.99 11.84
CA ASN A 24 4.45 -1.16 12.64
C ASN A 24 4.09 -1.34 14.12
N PHE A 25 4.21 -2.56 14.65
CA PHE A 25 4.01 -2.81 16.09
C PHE A 25 5.22 -2.47 16.97
N SER A 26 6.36 -2.11 16.38
CA SER A 26 7.51 -1.62 17.13
C SER A 26 7.29 -0.18 17.58
N ARG A 27 7.83 0.19 18.74
CA ARG A 27 7.92 1.58 19.20
C ARG A 27 8.97 2.41 18.46
N PHE A 28 9.81 1.77 17.65
CA PHE A 28 10.87 2.42 16.89
C PHE A 28 10.55 2.47 15.41
N ALA A 29 11.21 3.37 14.68
CA ALA A 29 11.13 3.39 13.22
C ALA A 29 11.66 2.08 12.64
N GLN A 30 10.98 1.53 11.64
CA GLN A 30 11.35 0.26 11.01
C GLN A 30 11.22 0.36 9.49
N PRO A 31 12.25 -0.08 8.74
CA PRO A 31 12.09 -0.38 7.33
C PRO A 31 11.39 -1.73 7.15
N THR A 32 10.64 -1.88 6.06
CA THR A 32 10.11 -3.17 5.61
C THR A 32 10.14 -3.20 4.08
N GLU A 33 10.50 -4.35 3.55
CA GLU A 33 10.39 -4.65 2.13
C GLU A 33 9.15 -5.52 1.92
N LEU A 34 8.31 -5.15 0.97
CA LEU A 34 7.09 -5.89 0.64
C LEU A 34 7.20 -6.43 -0.78
N ASP A 35 7.00 -7.73 -0.96
CA ASP A 35 6.81 -8.29 -2.29
C ASP A 35 5.41 -7.93 -2.78
N LEU A 36 5.35 -6.97 -3.69
CA LEU A 36 4.13 -6.50 -4.33
C LEU A 36 4.16 -6.75 -5.84
N SER A 37 5.09 -7.57 -6.34
CA SER A 37 5.30 -7.83 -7.79
C SER A 37 4.02 -8.21 -8.54
N ALA A 38 3.08 -8.92 -7.90
CA ALA A 38 1.75 -9.23 -8.44
C ALA A 38 0.88 -7.99 -8.79
N TYR A 39 1.29 -6.81 -8.32
CA TYR A 39 0.62 -5.54 -8.50
C TYR A 39 1.49 -4.52 -9.24
N GLU A 40 2.47 -4.97 -10.02
CA GLU A 40 3.32 -4.13 -10.87
C GLU A 40 2.50 -3.12 -11.69
N GLY A 41 3.04 -1.91 -11.81
CA GLY A 41 2.39 -0.78 -12.50
C GLY A 41 1.28 -0.09 -11.70
N ARG A 42 0.82 -0.66 -10.58
CA ARG A 42 -0.13 0.04 -9.69
C ARG A 42 0.56 1.08 -8.83
N HIS A 43 -0.18 2.14 -8.50
CA HIS A 43 0.24 3.17 -7.57
C HIS A 43 -0.43 3.01 -6.20
N PRO A 44 0.34 2.90 -5.12
CA PRO A 44 -0.19 3.04 -3.77
C PRO A 44 -0.59 4.51 -3.54
N VAL A 45 -1.86 4.74 -3.21
CA VAL A 45 -2.36 6.07 -2.83
C VAL A 45 -2.81 6.01 -1.38
N GLU A 46 -2.17 6.81 -0.54
CA GLU A 46 -2.46 6.85 0.90
C GLU A 46 -3.89 7.36 1.13
N LEU A 47 -4.66 6.67 1.97
CA LEU A 47 -6.11 6.87 2.08
C LEU A 47 -6.52 8.12 2.87
N ILE A 48 -5.67 8.64 3.76
CA ILE A 48 -5.99 9.78 4.62
C ILE A 48 -5.71 11.11 3.89
N GLY A 49 -4.51 11.25 3.33
CA GLY A 49 -4.02 12.45 2.66
C GLY A 49 -4.05 12.39 1.14
N GLY A 50 -4.37 11.23 0.54
CA GLY A 50 -4.45 11.07 -0.91
C GLY A 50 -3.10 11.13 -1.63
N VAL A 51 -1.99 11.04 -0.89
CA VAL A 51 -0.64 11.15 -1.46
C VAL A 51 -0.33 9.90 -2.28
N ARG A 52 0.06 10.11 -3.55
CA ARG A 52 0.49 9.06 -4.47
C ARG A 52 1.95 8.71 -4.20
N PHE A 53 2.21 7.43 -3.98
CA PHE A 53 3.54 6.87 -3.85
C PHE A 53 4.04 6.37 -5.22
N PRO A 54 5.37 6.10 -5.35
CA PRO A 54 5.94 5.50 -6.56
C PRO A 54 5.18 4.26 -7.04
N ALA A 55 5.21 4.02 -8.35
CA ALA A 55 4.63 2.80 -8.91
C ALA A 55 5.31 1.57 -8.31
N ILE A 56 4.52 0.51 -8.12
CA ILE A 56 5.06 -0.81 -7.79
C ILE A 56 5.78 -1.33 -9.04
N GLY A 57 7.01 -1.79 -8.86
CA GLY A 57 7.79 -2.47 -9.89
C GLY A 57 8.12 -3.90 -9.50
N GLU A 58 9.10 -4.47 -10.19
CA GLU A 58 9.57 -5.85 -9.98
C GLU A 58 10.40 -6.05 -8.69
N LEU A 59 10.92 -4.97 -8.11
CA LEU A 59 11.73 -5.02 -6.89
C LEU A 59 10.85 -4.94 -5.64
N PRO A 60 11.31 -5.49 -4.50
CA PRO A 60 10.62 -5.34 -3.22
C PRO A 60 10.33 -3.86 -2.91
N TYR A 61 9.08 -3.58 -2.55
CA TYR A 61 8.61 -2.24 -2.29
C TYR A 61 9.01 -1.82 -0.88
N LEU A 62 10.00 -0.94 -0.77
CA LEU A 62 10.52 -0.46 0.51
C LEU A 62 9.59 0.60 1.12
N LEU A 63 9.23 0.40 2.37
CA LEU A 63 8.51 1.37 3.20
C LEU A 63 9.23 1.57 4.54
N THR A 64 9.24 2.80 5.01
CA THR A 64 9.76 3.16 6.34
C THR A 64 8.63 3.75 7.16
N LEU A 65 8.37 3.16 8.32
CA LEU A 65 7.30 3.61 9.20
C LEU A 65 7.91 4.09 10.53
N ALA A 66 7.37 5.18 11.07
CA ALA A 66 7.65 5.58 12.44
C ALA A 66 7.16 4.52 13.45
N GLY A 67 7.60 4.63 14.70
CA GLY A 67 7.13 3.76 15.78
C GLY A 67 5.61 3.82 15.93
N HIS A 68 4.94 2.67 16.03
CA HIS A 68 3.49 2.54 16.05
C HIS A 68 2.76 3.16 14.84
N GLY A 69 3.48 3.50 13.78
CA GLY A 69 2.93 4.06 12.56
C GLY A 69 2.19 3.01 11.74
N PHE A 70 1.28 3.48 10.89
CA PHE A 70 0.57 2.67 9.93
C PHE A 70 0.38 3.43 8.61
N TYR A 71 0.21 2.69 7.53
CA TYR A 71 -0.25 3.21 6.25
C TYR A 71 -1.37 2.32 5.70
N TRP A 72 -2.40 2.96 5.15
CA TRP A 72 -3.40 2.29 4.33
C TRP A 72 -3.35 2.88 2.93
N PHE A 73 -3.01 2.04 1.96
CA PHE A 73 -2.90 2.44 0.56
C PHE A 73 -4.00 1.79 -0.26
N ARG A 74 -4.64 2.56 -1.14
CA ARG A 74 -5.41 1.99 -2.25
C ARG A 74 -4.49 1.78 -3.44
N LEU A 75 -4.47 0.57 -4.00
CA LEU A 75 -3.64 0.23 -5.16
C LEU A 75 -4.40 0.50 -6.47
N ARG A 76 -4.11 1.66 -7.09
CA ARG A 76 -4.79 2.13 -8.31
C ARG A 76 -4.03 1.69 -9.56
N LYS A 77 -4.76 1.26 -10.59
CA LYS A 77 -4.23 0.86 -11.91
C LYS A 77 -3.93 2.05 -12.85
N ASP A 78 -4.24 3.28 -12.47
CA ASP A 78 -4.20 4.41 -13.39
C ASP A 78 -2.97 5.30 -13.25
N ALA A 79 -2.37 5.62 -14.40
CA ALA A 79 -1.55 6.80 -14.61
C ALA A 79 -2.50 8.00 -14.81
N VAL A 80 -2.57 8.90 -13.82
CA VAL A 80 -2.79 10.32 -14.11
C VAL A 80 -1.49 10.89 -14.62
#